data_AF-A0A9X6IW44-F1
#
_entry.id   AF-A0A9X6IW44-F1
#
_cell.length_a   1.000
_cell.length_b   1.000
_cell.length_c   1.000
_cell.angle_alpha   90.00
_cell.angle_beta   90.00
_cell.angle_gamma   90.00
#
_symmetry.space_group_name_H-M   'P 1'
#
loop_
_entity.id
_entity.type
_entity.pdbx_description
1 polymer ?
#
loop_
_entity_poly.entity_id
_entity_poly.type
_entity_poly.pdbx_seq_one_letter_code
_entity_poly.pdbx_strand_id
1 'polypeptide(L)'
;MLGDRALNKVGHITKGAKASSGVSTFANAVKLAKELKPTLEMLQSFKREASYAFSSVGGTIITKIPQGELIEAYYKFAKSKDGGKGTGGFSNGTSRANKVNIPESSIKHSNVGDFTTHPKTGDISKMKGGGHGQSNIEFLEKNNVDYNINKVYENGVRVGNVPGHKVKAKRTGSNQSWFPESWTESDITAAGAKIAELPGFANTENGVAIFGEYNGVRVGVIKTNGEIGTIFPDATKQP
;
A
#
# COMPACT_ATOMS: atom_id res chain seq x y z
N MET A 1 -29.46 16.28 -76.70
CA MET A 1 -28.00 16.34 -76.49
C MET A 1 -27.78 17.04 -75.15
N LEU A 2 -27.18 16.33 -74.19
CA LEU A 2 -26.94 16.74 -72.80
C LEU A 2 -26.16 18.06 -72.68
N GLY A 3 -26.40 18.82 -71.60
CA GLY A 3 -25.54 19.93 -71.19
C GLY A 3 -26.02 20.54 -69.87
N ASP A 4 -25.24 20.31 -68.82
CA ASP A 4 -25.45 20.60 -67.40
C ASP A 4 -25.51 22.09 -67.00
N ARG A 5 -26.24 22.30 -65.88
CA ARG A 5 -25.94 23.12 -64.67
C ARG A 5 -25.10 24.40 -64.79
N ALA A 6 -25.63 25.46 -64.18
CA ALA A 6 -24.91 26.20 -63.13
C ALA A 6 -25.88 27.11 -62.37
N LEU A 7 -26.01 26.91 -61.05
CA LEU A 7 -26.55 27.91 -60.13
C LEU A 7 -25.53 28.16 -59.02
N ASN A 8 -25.12 29.42 -58.98
CA ASN A 8 -24.71 30.27 -57.87
C ASN A 8 -23.72 29.74 -56.80
N LYS A 9 -22.52 30.30 -56.65
CA LYS A 9 -22.09 31.65 -56.17
C LYS A 9 -22.20 31.85 -54.65
N VAL A 10 -21.04 32.21 -54.08
CA VAL A 10 -20.75 33.03 -52.87
C VAL A 10 -20.85 32.29 -51.52
N GLY A 11 -19.90 32.40 -50.57
CA GLY A 11 -18.74 33.29 -50.40
C GLY A 11 -17.68 32.65 -49.49
N HIS A 12 -16.39 33.01 -49.65
CA HIS A 12 -15.65 33.98 -48.81
C HIS A 12 -15.65 33.55 -47.31
N ILE A 13 -14.53 33.35 -46.61
CA ILE A 13 -13.32 34.19 -46.53
C ILE A 13 -12.14 33.43 -45.87
N THR A 14 -11.04 33.31 -46.63
CA THR A 14 -9.63 33.67 -46.34
C THR A 14 -8.86 33.28 -45.05
N LYS A 15 -7.78 32.51 -45.32
CA LYS A 15 -6.33 32.73 -45.03
C LYS A 15 -5.91 32.89 -43.55
N GLY A 16 -5.14 31.98 -42.97
CA GLY A 16 -3.69 31.73 -43.16
C GLY A 16 -3.09 31.54 -41.75
N ALA A 17 -2.05 30.77 -41.44
CA ALA A 17 -0.88 30.39 -42.21
C ALA A 17 -0.18 29.15 -41.61
N LYS A 18 0.39 28.33 -42.52
CA LYS A 18 1.72 27.69 -42.54
C LYS A 18 2.28 26.88 -41.35
N ALA A 19 2.51 25.60 -41.69
CA ALA A 19 3.71 24.74 -41.44
C ALA A 19 4.08 24.42 -39.97
N SER A 20 4.50 23.22 -39.59
CA SER A 20 5.46 22.36 -40.28
C SER A 20 5.57 20.96 -39.63
N SER A 21 6.25 20.07 -40.35
CA SER A 21 6.89 18.82 -39.91
C SER A 21 5.99 17.62 -39.62
N GLY A 22 5.97 16.70 -40.59
CA GLY A 22 5.31 15.41 -40.49
C GLY A 22 6.04 14.45 -39.56
N VAL A 23 5.25 13.80 -38.71
CA VAL A 23 5.41 12.40 -38.34
C VAL A 23 4.08 11.76 -38.70
N SER A 24 4.07 10.83 -39.67
CA SER A 24 2.83 10.27 -40.18
C SER A 24 2.08 9.57 -39.03
N THR A 25 0.75 9.67 -39.03
CA THR A 25 -0.14 8.93 -38.12
C THR A 25 0.18 7.43 -38.10
N PHE A 26 0.71 6.89 -39.20
CA PHE A 26 1.20 5.52 -39.31
C PHE A 26 2.48 5.25 -38.51
N ALA A 27 3.44 6.18 -38.45
CA ALA A 27 4.66 6.00 -37.65
C ALA A 27 4.35 5.96 -36.15
N ASN A 28 3.39 6.78 -35.70
CA ASN A 28 2.91 6.74 -34.32
C ASN A 28 2.12 5.46 -34.02
N ALA A 29 1.32 4.95 -34.96
CA ALA A 29 0.60 3.69 -34.82
C ALA A 29 1.55 2.48 -34.76
N VAL A 30 2.62 2.46 -35.57
CA VAL A 30 3.64 1.40 -35.56
C VAL A 30 4.45 1.43 -34.27
N LYS A 31 4.80 2.62 -33.76
CA LYS A 31 5.47 2.78 -32.47
C LYS A 31 4.58 2.28 -31.32
N LEU A 32 3.30 2.66 -31.32
CA LEU A 32 2.31 2.21 -30.34
C LEU A 32 2.10 0.69 -30.38
N ALA A 33 2.04 0.08 -31.57
CA ALA A 33 1.95 -1.38 -31.71
C ALA A 33 3.19 -2.09 -31.17
N LYS A 34 4.38 -1.48 -31.33
CA LYS A 34 5.64 -2.01 -30.79
C LYS A 34 5.72 -1.86 -29.26
N GLU A 35 5.12 -0.82 -28.69
CA GLU A 35 5.01 -0.59 -27.24
C GLU A 35 3.92 -1.46 -26.59
N LEU A 36 2.86 -1.82 -27.31
CA LEU A 36 1.77 -2.67 -26.80
C LEU A 36 2.06 -4.17 -26.90
N LYS A 37 3.01 -4.57 -27.75
CA LYS A 37 3.37 -5.99 -27.95
C LYS A 37 3.94 -6.66 -26.70
N PRO A 38 4.88 -6.05 -25.94
CA PRO A 38 5.36 -6.61 -24.68
C PRO A 38 4.23 -6.74 -23.64
N THR A 39 3.34 -5.75 -23.58
CA THR A 39 2.20 -5.73 -22.67
C THR A 39 1.19 -6.82 -23.00
N LEU A 40 0.98 -7.10 -24.28
CA LEU A 40 0.13 -8.20 -24.76
C LEU A 40 0.76 -9.57 -24.47
N GLU A 41 2.06 -9.73 -24.71
CA GLU A 41 2.80 -10.94 -24.38
C GLU A 41 2.82 -11.20 -22.87
N MET A 42 2.92 -10.14 -22.06
CA MET A 42 2.77 -10.19 -20.61
C MET A 42 1.34 -10.57 -20.19
N LEU A 43 0.30 -10.01 -20.83
CA LEU A 43 -1.08 -10.41 -20.54
C LEU A 43 -1.36 -11.88 -20.91
N GLN A 44 -0.75 -12.35 -22.01
CA GLN A 44 -0.87 -13.73 -22.46
C GLN A 44 -0.08 -14.70 -21.56
N SER A 45 1.08 -14.28 -21.03
CA SER A 45 1.79 -15.08 -20.02
C SER A 45 0.95 -15.21 -18.75
N PHE A 46 0.28 -14.15 -18.28
CA PHE A 46 -0.64 -14.26 -17.14
C PHE A 46 -1.80 -15.23 -17.39
N LYS A 47 -2.40 -15.23 -18.59
CA LYS A 47 -3.44 -16.21 -18.94
C LYS A 47 -2.90 -17.64 -18.96
N ARG A 48 -1.68 -17.84 -19.45
CA ARG A 48 -1.02 -19.15 -19.48
C ARG A 48 -0.69 -19.65 -18.07
N GLU A 49 -0.13 -18.80 -17.21
CA GLU A 49 0.19 -19.12 -15.82
C GLU A 49 -1.08 -19.37 -14.98
N ALA A 50 -2.15 -18.61 -15.22
CA ALA A 50 -3.45 -18.86 -14.59
C ALA A 50 -4.02 -20.23 -14.98
N SER A 51 -3.94 -20.61 -16.27
CA SER A 51 -4.37 -21.94 -16.73
C SER A 51 -3.60 -23.09 -16.06
N TYR A 52 -2.32 -22.90 -15.71
CA TYR A 52 -1.56 -23.89 -14.92
C TYR A 52 -1.94 -23.89 -13.43
N ALA A 53 -2.33 -22.74 -12.86
CA ALA A 53 -2.75 -22.62 -11.45
C ALA A 53 -4.15 -23.20 -11.17
N PHE A 54 -5.02 -23.33 -12.18
CA PHE A 54 -6.37 -23.90 -12.02
C PHE A 54 -6.43 -25.44 -12.06
N SER A 55 -5.31 -26.13 -12.34
CA SER A 55 -5.28 -27.59 -12.56
C SER A 55 -4.82 -28.42 -11.35
N SER A 56 -5.05 -27.96 -10.11
CA SER A 56 -4.91 -28.86 -8.96
C SER A 56 -6.09 -28.73 -8.00
N VAL A 57 -6.77 -29.86 -7.85
CA VAL A 57 -7.94 -30.10 -7.01
C VAL A 57 -7.59 -29.75 -5.55
N GLY A 58 -8.38 -28.86 -4.92
CA GLY A 58 -8.27 -28.61 -3.48
C GLY A 58 -7.91 -27.18 -3.04
N GLY A 59 -8.58 -26.16 -3.55
CA GLY A 59 -8.96 -24.98 -2.76
C GLY A 59 -7.89 -24.02 -2.21
N THR A 60 -6.60 -24.16 -2.56
CA THR A 60 -5.57 -23.18 -2.16
C THR A 60 -4.82 -22.69 -3.39
N ILE A 61 -5.00 -21.40 -3.73
CA ILE A 61 -4.23 -20.75 -4.79
C ILE A 61 -2.82 -20.49 -4.25
N ILE A 62 -1.83 -21.27 -4.70
CA ILE A 62 -0.42 -20.96 -4.46
C ILE A 62 0.09 -20.13 -5.64
N THR A 63 0.20 -18.81 -5.45
CA THR A 63 0.87 -17.94 -6.41
C THR A 63 2.36 -17.93 -6.12
N LYS A 64 3.22 -18.16 -7.13
CA LYS A 64 4.67 -17.90 -7.02
C LYS A 64 5.01 -16.40 -7.01
N ILE A 65 4.02 -15.55 -7.27
CA ILE A 65 4.14 -14.10 -7.19
C ILE A 65 4.17 -13.73 -5.70
N PRO A 66 5.19 -12.98 -5.23
CA PRO A 66 5.23 -12.48 -3.86
C PRO A 66 3.93 -11.73 -3.52
N GLN A 67 3.32 -12.01 -2.37
CA GLN A 67 2.01 -11.44 -2.02
C GLN A 67 2.00 -9.90 -2.02
N GLY A 68 3.14 -9.28 -1.71
CA GLY A 68 3.31 -7.82 -1.80
C GLY A 68 3.08 -7.26 -3.21
N GLU A 69 3.52 -7.96 -4.25
CA GLU A 69 3.33 -7.54 -5.65
C GLU A 69 1.86 -7.68 -6.09
N LEU A 70 1.16 -8.71 -5.59
CA LEU A 70 -0.27 -8.89 -5.87
C LEU A 70 -1.11 -7.79 -5.23
N ILE A 71 -0.79 -7.41 -4.00
CA ILE A 71 -1.49 -6.35 -3.27
C ILE A 71 -1.22 -4.99 -3.94
N GLU A 72 0.03 -4.72 -4.31
CA GLU A 72 0.38 -3.47 -4.99
C GLU A 72 -0.29 -3.36 -6.37
N ALA A 73 -0.34 -4.45 -7.14
CA ALA A 73 -1.06 -4.51 -8.41
C ALA A 73 -2.57 -4.28 -8.23
N TYR A 74 -3.17 -4.86 -7.19
CA TYR A 74 -4.58 -4.62 -6.86
C TYR A 74 -4.85 -3.15 -6.53
N TYR A 75 -4.00 -2.51 -5.72
CA TYR A 75 -4.14 -1.10 -5.40
C TYR A 75 -3.90 -0.18 -6.60
N LYS A 76 -2.93 -0.49 -7.47
CA LYS A 76 -2.69 0.24 -8.73
C LYS A 76 -3.88 0.11 -9.69
N PHE A 77 -4.47 -1.08 -9.78
CA PHE A 77 -5.67 -1.34 -10.58
C PHE A 77 -6.88 -0.56 -10.05
N ALA A 78 -7.15 -0.62 -8.75
CA ALA A 78 -8.27 0.09 -8.11
C ALA A 78 -8.13 1.63 -8.19
N LYS A 79 -6.89 2.15 -8.28
CA LYS A 79 -6.62 3.57 -8.45
C LYS A 79 -6.60 4.03 -9.93
N SER A 80 -6.60 3.13 -10.90
CA SER A 80 -6.70 3.49 -12.32
C SER A 80 -8.13 3.96 -12.63
N LYS A 81 -8.27 5.15 -13.23
CA LYS A 81 -9.55 5.86 -13.40
C LYS A 81 -10.56 5.19 -14.36
N ASP A 82 -10.26 4.01 -14.88
CA ASP A 82 -11.08 3.29 -15.86
C ASP A 82 -11.67 1.96 -15.33
N GLY A 83 -11.55 1.66 -14.03
CA GLY A 83 -12.16 0.47 -13.41
C GLY A 83 -13.70 0.47 -13.36
N GLY A 84 -14.36 1.46 -13.96
CA GLY A 84 -15.81 1.65 -13.92
C GLY A 84 -16.46 1.42 -15.28
N LYS A 85 -16.79 0.16 -15.61
CA LYS A 85 -17.96 -0.25 -16.41
C LYS A 85 -18.00 -1.78 -16.58
N GLY A 86 -18.33 -2.48 -15.50
CA GLY A 86 -18.82 -3.85 -15.54
C GLY A 86 -20.28 -3.85 -15.08
N THR A 87 -21.21 -3.77 -16.01
CA THR A 87 -22.63 -4.07 -15.75
C THR A 87 -22.78 -5.59 -15.61
N GLY A 88 -22.80 -6.08 -14.37
CA GLY A 88 -23.04 -7.47 -14.05
C GLY A 88 -23.51 -7.59 -12.61
N GLY A 89 -24.82 -7.72 -12.43
CA GLY A 89 -25.43 -7.92 -11.12
C GLY A 89 -24.99 -9.25 -10.53
N PHE A 90 -24.15 -9.19 -9.50
CA PHE A 90 -24.02 -10.25 -8.51
C PHE A 90 -24.65 -9.73 -7.22
N SER A 91 -25.93 -10.07 -7.03
CA SER A 91 -26.56 -10.00 -5.72
C SER A 91 -25.93 -11.09 -4.84
N ASN A 92 -24.82 -10.75 -4.17
CA ASN A 92 -24.39 -11.49 -3.00
C ASN A 92 -24.89 -10.72 -1.78
N GLY A 93 -25.92 -11.26 -1.14
CA GLY A 93 -26.27 -10.93 0.22
C GLY A 93 -25.11 -11.33 1.11
N THR A 94 -24.20 -10.40 1.36
CA THR A 94 -23.23 -10.46 2.45
C THR A 94 -23.38 -9.16 3.21
N SER A 95 -23.76 -9.28 4.47
CA SER A 95 -23.70 -8.24 5.50
C SER A 95 -22.66 -7.19 5.16
N ARG A 96 -23.03 -5.91 5.18
CA ARG A 96 -22.08 -4.80 5.25
C ARG A 96 -21.19 -5.06 6.47
N ALA A 97 -20.09 -5.78 6.28
CA ALA A 97 -19.03 -5.84 7.26
C ALA A 97 -18.64 -4.39 7.47
N ASN A 98 -18.83 -3.88 8.67
CA ASN A 98 -18.31 -2.57 9.05
C ASN A 98 -16.81 -2.67 8.83
N LYS A 99 -16.34 -2.19 7.68
CA LYS A 99 -14.92 -2.15 7.36
C LYS A 99 -14.27 -1.34 8.47
N VAL A 100 -13.42 -1.98 9.27
CA VAL A 100 -12.71 -1.30 10.35
C VAL A 100 -12.00 -0.09 9.74
N ASN A 101 -12.36 1.11 10.21
CA ASN A 101 -11.70 2.33 9.78
C ASN A 101 -10.44 2.51 10.61
N ILE A 102 -9.28 2.53 9.95
CA ILE A 102 -8.01 2.84 10.60
C ILE A 102 -7.57 4.21 10.09
N PRO A 103 -7.42 5.22 10.96
CA PRO A 103 -6.93 6.53 10.54
C PRO A 103 -5.56 6.40 9.87
N GLU A 104 -5.36 7.10 8.75
CA GLU A 104 -4.07 7.12 8.04
C GLU A 104 -2.93 7.60 8.96
N SER A 105 -3.24 8.55 9.87
CA SER A 105 -2.31 9.00 10.91
C SER A 105 -1.86 7.86 11.83
N SER A 106 -2.76 6.95 12.20
CA SER A 106 -2.45 5.78 13.03
C SER A 106 -1.57 4.78 12.29
N ILE A 107 -1.80 4.58 10.99
CA ILE A 107 -0.93 3.76 10.14
C ILE A 107 0.46 4.38 10.02
N LYS A 108 0.56 5.68 9.71
CA LYS A 108 1.84 6.40 9.63
C LYS A 108 2.59 6.38 10.97
N HIS A 109 1.88 6.63 12.06
CA HIS A 109 2.43 6.52 13.42
C HIS A 109 2.97 5.11 13.67
N SER A 110 2.21 4.08 13.32
CA SER A 110 2.61 2.68 13.55
C SER A 110 3.77 2.26 12.66
N ASN A 111 3.78 2.63 11.38
CA ASN A 111 4.77 2.21 10.41
C ASN A 111 6.08 3.02 10.53
N VAL A 112 5.98 4.35 10.46
CA VAL A 112 7.14 5.27 10.42
C VAL A 112 7.47 5.85 11.79
N GLY A 113 6.46 6.19 12.60
CA GLY A 113 6.64 6.81 13.90
C GLY A 113 6.49 8.33 13.92
N ASP A 114 6.32 8.87 15.12
CA ASP A 114 6.28 10.31 15.38
C ASP A 114 7.63 10.81 15.88
N PHE A 115 8.01 12.00 15.45
CA PHE A 115 9.28 12.61 15.80
C PHE A 115 9.08 14.05 16.29
N THR A 116 9.92 14.48 17.23
CA THR A 116 10.05 15.90 17.55
C THR A 116 10.99 16.56 16.55
N THR A 117 10.80 17.85 16.32
CA THR A 117 11.69 18.67 15.48
C THR A 117 12.44 19.69 16.32
N HIS A 118 13.62 20.10 15.84
CA HIS A 118 14.40 21.15 16.44
C HIS A 118 13.74 22.52 16.11
N PRO A 119 13.38 23.36 17.09
CA PRO A 119 12.55 24.56 16.83
C PRO A 119 13.19 25.57 15.85
N LYS A 120 14.52 25.60 15.78
CA LYS A 120 15.25 26.58 14.95
C LYS A 120 15.50 26.11 13.53
N THR A 121 15.72 24.81 13.33
CA THR A 121 16.15 24.26 12.04
C THR A 121 15.06 23.44 11.37
N GLY A 122 14.05 23.00 12.12
CA GLY A 122 13.01 22.09 11.63
C GLY A 122 13.47 20.64 11.53
N ASP A 123 14.75 20.37 11.74
CA ASP A 123 15.33 19.03 11.62
C ASP A 123 14.71 18.05 12.61
N ILE A 124 14.68 16.78 12.23
CA ILE A 124 14.29 15.70 13.13
C ILE A 124 15.23 15.68 14.33
N SER A 125 14.65 15.52 15.53
CA SER A 125 15.39 15.51 16.79
C SER A 125 15.29 14.18 17.53
N LYS A 126 14.08 13.77 17.95
CA LYS A 126 13.89 12.54 18.74
C LYS A 126 12.64 11.81 18.32
N MET A 127 12.74 10.50 18.24
CA MET A 127 11.55 9.65 18.14
C MET A 127 10.69 9.81 19.40
N LYS A 128 9.38 10.00 19.21
CA LYS A 128 8.38 10.27 20.27
C LYS A 128 7.50 9.05 20.52
N GLY A 129 7.12 8.32 19.48
CA GLY A 129 6.24 7.14 19.59
C GLY A 129 6.07 6.41 18.25
N GLY A 130 5.41 5.25 18.30
CA GLY A 130 5.15 4.41 17.13
C GLY A 130 6.43 3.83 16.52
N GLY A 131 6.48 3.77 15.18
CA GLY A 131 7.64 3.40 14.38
C GLY A 131 8.05 1.94 14.54
N HIS A 132 7.15 1.05 14.15
CA HIS A 132 7.24 -0.39 14.28
C HIS A 132 7.42 -1.09 12.92
N GLY A 133 7.31 -0.39 11.80
CA GLY A 133 7.54 -0.98 10.49
C GLY A 133 8.99 -0.87 10.03
N GLN A 134 9.30 -1.49 8.88
CA GLN A 134 10.59 -1.33 8.24
C GLN A 134 10.85 0.13 7.83
N SER A 135 9.80 0.87 7.45
CA SER A 135 9.91 2.29 7.12
C SER A 135 10.41 3.16 8.28
N ASN A 136 10.25 2.73 9.54
CA ASN A 136 10.88 3.43 10.66
C ASN A 136 12.40 3.27 10.64
N ILE A 137 12.91 2.05 10.43
CA ILE A 137 14.36 1.79 10.36
C ILE A 137 14.99 2.62 9.23
N GLU A 138 14.41 2.56 8.03
CA GLU A 138 14.85 3.36 6.89
C GLU A 138 14.84 4.87 7.18
N PHE A 139 13.80 5.34 7.90
CA PHE A 139 13.71 6.73 8.31
C PHE A 139 14.79 7.11 9.32
N LEU A 140 15.08 6.24 10.30
CA LEU A 140 16.13 6.47 11.29
C LEU A 140 17.51 6.53 10.61
N GLU A 141 17.82 5.59 9.72
CA GLU A 141 19.08 5.56 8.96
C GLU A 141 19.25 6.81 8.10
N LYS A 142 18.21 7.17 7.33
CA LYS A 142 18.22 8.38 6.50
C LYS A 142 18.48 9.66 7.29
N ASN A 143 18.06 9.71 8.55
CA ASN A 143 18.21 10.88 9.41
C ASN A 143 19.38 10.73 10.42
N ASN A 144 20.27 9.75 10.24
CA ASN A 144 21.39 9.48 11.13
C ASN A 144 20.97 9.36 12.62
N VAL A 145 19.85 8.68 12.87
CA VAL A 145 19.36 8.38 14.21
C VAL A 145 19.70 6.94 14.56
N ASP A 146 20.51 6.76 15.60
CA ASP A 146 20.92 5.43 16.05
C ASP A 146 19.73 4.59 16.54
N TYR A 147 19.80 3.30 16.24
CA TYR A 147 18.93 2.28 16.78
C TYR A 147 19.74 0.99 16.98
N ASN A 148 19.24 0.13 17.86
CA ASN A 148 19.81 -1.18 18.12
C ASN A 148 18.74 -2.24 17.93
N ILE A 149 19.07 -3.33 17.23
CA ILE A 149 18.31 -4.58 17.23
C ILE A 149 19.06 -5.55 18.15
N ASN A 150 18.46 -5.88 19.28
CA ASN A 150 19.08 -6.73 20.32
C ASN A 150 18.70 -8.20 20.16
N LYS A 151 17.52 -8.47 19.58
CA LYS A 151 17.03 -9.82 19.31
C LYS A 151 16.10 -9.82 18.10
N VAL A 152 16.15 -10.91 17.34
CA VAL A 152 15.18 -11.26 16.31
C VAL A 152 14.52 -12.56 16.71
N TYR A 153 13.19 -12.61 16.74
CA TYR A 153 12.41 -13.83 16.94
C TYR A 153 12.42 -14.68 15.68
N GLU A 154 12.12 -15.98 15.79
CA GLU A 154 12.12 -16.91 14.64
C GLU A 154 11.14 -16.48 13.54
N ASN A 155 10.04 -15.84 13.91
CA ASN A 155 9.05 -15.29 12.98
C ASN A 155 9.44 -13.93 12.36
N GLY A 156 10.66 -13.45 12.62
CA GLY A 156 11.22 -12.23 12.06
C GLY A 156 10.93 -10.95 12.83
N VAL A 157 10.13 -10.97 13.91
CA VAL A 157 9.94 -9.78 14.76
C VAL A 157 11.28 -9.38 15.38
N ARG A 158 11.59 -8.08 15.33
CA ARG A 158 12.85 -7.53 15.85
C ARG A 158 12.55 -6.71 17.10
N VAL A 159 13.42 -6.79 18.11
CA VAL A 159 13.29 -5.98 19.33
C VAL A 159 14.61 -5.37 19.73
N GLY A 160 14.54 -4.18 20.31
CA GLY A 160 15.71 -3.42 20.74
C GLY A 160 15.33 -2.02 21.23
N ASN A 161 16.10 -1.01 20.87
CA ASN A 161 15.96 0.33 21.42
C ASN A 161 16.41 1.43 20.45
N VAL A 162 16.01 2.67 20.75
CA VAL A 162 16.48 3.88 20.07
C VAL A 162 17.12 4.79 21.13
N PRO A 163 18.46 4.86 21.25
CA PRO A 163 19.13 5.61 22.32
C PRO A 163 18.67 7.07 22.47
N GLY A 164 18.36 7.72 21.34
CA GLY A 164 17.85 9.10 21.29
C GLY A 164 16.36 9.27 21.60
N HIS A 165 15.62 8.21 21.93
CA HIS A 165 14.16 8.26 22.06
C HIS A 165 13.67 9.23 23.16
N LYS A 166 12.53 9.89 22.95
CA LYS A 166 11.95 10.82 23.92
C LYS A 166 11.58 10.11 25.23
N VAL A 167 10.91 8.97 25.13
CA VAL A 167 10.56 8.08 26.25
C VAL A 167 11.82 7.35 26.74
N LYS A 168 12.17 7.51 28.03
CA LYS A 168 13.40 6.96 28.63
C LYS A 168 13.48 5.44 28.54
N ALA A 169 12.37 4.74 28.80
CA ALA A 169 12.34 3.26 28.75
C ALA A 169 12.74 2.70 27.39
N LYS A 170 12.49 3.43 26.29
CA LYS A 170 12.82 3.00 24.92
C LYS A 170 14.27 3.28 24.50
N ARG A 171 15.09 3.85 25.38
CA ARG A 171 16.50 4.19 25.07
C ARG A 171 17.45 3.02 25.20
N THR A 172 17.06 1.98 25.92
CA THR A 172 17.89 0.81 26.23
C THR A 172 17.05 -0.46 26.27
N GLY A 173 17.70 -1.62 26.19
CA GLY A 173 17.01 -2.92 26.27
C GLY A 173 16.13 -3.18 25.05
N SER A 174 15.05 -3.95 25.21
CA SER A 174 14.21 -4.42 24.09
C SER A 174 12.80 -3.81 24.11
N ASN A 175 12.71 -2.53 24.45
CA ASN A 175 11.44 -1.80 24.66
C ASN A 175 10.88 -1.13 23.39
N GLN A 176 11.61 -1.19 22.28
CA GLN A 176 11.12 -0.91 20.94
C GLN A 176 11.07 -2.23 20.17
N SER A 177 10.00 -2.41 19.39
CA SER A 177 9.84 -3.58 18.54
C SER A 177 9.54 -3.14 17.11
N TRP A 178 9.98 -3.95 16.16
CA TRP A 178 9.70 -3.78 14.74
C TRP A 178 9.15 -5.08 14.18
N PHE A 179 8.21 -4.96 13.26
CA PHE A 179 7.68 -6.07 12.49
C PHE A 179 8.81 -6.72 11.68
N PRO A 180 8.58 -7.94 11.16
CA PRO A 180 9.50 -8.54 10.20
C PRO A 180 9.84 -7.54 9.10
N GLU A 181 11.10 -7.56 8.66
CA GLU A 181 11.60 -6.62 7.65
C GLU A 181 10.78 -6.67 6.35
N SER A 182 10.22 -7.84 6.03
CA SER A 182 9.36 -8.02 4.85
C SER A 182 7.95 -7.44 4.98
N TRP A 183 7.52 -6.99 6.17
CA TRP A 183 6.18 -6.45 6.35
C TRP A 183 6.08 -5.02 5.83
N THR A 184 5.12 -4.82 4.95
CA THR A 184 4.75 -3.54 4.37
C THR A 184 3.72 -2.79 5.22
N GLU A 185 3.46 -1.53 4.89
CA GLU A 185 2.33 -0.78 5.47
C GLU A 185 0.99 -1.51 5.32
N SER A 186 0.79 -2.21 4.20
CA SER A 186 -0.43 -2.97 3.96
C SER A 186 -0.56 -4.15 4.91
N ASP A 187 0.54 -4.85 5.21
CA ASP A 187 0.55 -5.97 6.17
C ASP A 187 0.21 -5.48 7.58
N ILE A 188 0.81 -4.35 8.00
CA ILE A 188 0.51 -3.71 9.29
C ILE A 188 -0.96 -3.28 9.36
N THR A 189 -1.48 -2.68 8.29
CA THR A 189 -2.88 -2.24 8.19
C THR A 189 -3.84 -3.43 8.29
N ALA A 190 -3.56 -4.51 7.54
CA ALA A 190 -4.37 -5.72 7.55
C ALA A 190 -4.33 -6.42 8.92
N ALA A 191 -3.16 -6.48 9.55
CA ALA A 191 -3.02 -6.99 10.90
C ALA A 191 -3.84 -6.18 11.90
N GLY A 192 -3.71 -4.85 11.89
CA GLY A 192 -4.47 -3.97 12.77
C GLY A 192 -5.98 -4.12 12.61
N ALA A 193 -6.45 -4.19 11.36
CA ALA A 193 -7.87 -4.45 11.07
C ALA A 193 -8.32 -5.80 11.62
N LYS A 194 -7.51 -6.85 11.42
CA LYS A 194 -7.83 -8.19 11.89
C LYS A 194 -7.94 -8.27 13.41
N ILE A 195 -7.02 -7.62 14.14
CA ILE A 195 -7.05 -7.59 15.60
C ILE A 195 -8.24 -6.77 16.10
N ALA A 196 -8.61 -5.70 15.39
CA ALA A 196 -9.75 -4.87 15.76
C ALA A 196 -11.12 -5.54 15.56
N GLU A 197 -11.19 -6.61 14.76
CA GLU A 197 -12.37 -7.47 14.61
C GLU A 197 -12.53 -8.47 15.76
N LEU A 198 -11.51 -8.63 16.63
CA LEU A 198 -11.58 -9.61 17.72
C LEU A 198 -12.66 -9.25 18.75
N PRO A 199 -13.36 -10.25 19.31
CA PRO A 199 -14.26 -10.05 20.43
C PRO A 199 -13.54 -9.34 21.58
N GLY A 200 -14.14 -8.29 22.11
CA GLY A 200 -13.55 -7.48 23.18
C GLY A 200 -12.76 -6.26 22.70
N PHE A 201 -12.43 -6.14 21.40
CA PHE A 201 -11.84 -4.91 20.89
C PHE A 201 -12.74 -3.71 21.16
N ALA A 202 -14.01 -3.77 20.78
CA ALA A 202 -14.98 -2.69 20.98
C ALA A 202 -15.05 -2.18 22.43
N ASN A 203 -14.93 -3.07 23.41
CA ASN A 203 -15.09 -2.76 24.84
C ASN A 203 -13.79 -2.38 25.56
N THR A 204 -12.65 -2.47 24.88
CA THR A 204 -11.37 -2.14 25.49
C THR A 204 -11.18 -0.64 25.65
N GLU A 205 -10.64 -0.25 26.80
CA GLU A 205 -10.32 1.12 27.18
C GLU A 205 -9.19 1.71 26.33
N ASN A 206 -9.16 3.04 26.21
CA ASN A 206 -8.07 3.73 25.56
C ASN A 206 -6.74 3.49 26.29
N GLY A 207 -5.65 3.32 25.54
CA GLY A 207 -4.32 3.07 26.08
C GLY A 207 -4.04 1.62 26.47
N VAL A 208 -5.05 0.75 26.52
CA VAL A 208 -4.86 -0.69 26.79
C VAL A 208 -4.57 -1.42 25.48
N ALA A 209 -3.52 -2.25 25.50
CA ALA A 209 -3.15 -3.08 24.37
C ALA A 209 -3.99 -4.36 24.34
N ILE A 210 -4.56 -4.65 23.17
CA ILE A 210 -5.15 -5.96 22.86
C ILE A 210 -4.25 -6.62 21.87
N PHE A 211 -4.11 -7.93 22.01
CA PHE A 211 -3.26 -8.68 21.12
C PHE A 211 -4.01 -9.82 20.47
N GLY A 212 -3.63 -10.11 19.22
CA GLY A 212 -3.93 -11.38 18.57
C GLY A 212 -2.78 -11.76 17.65
N GLU A 213 -3.03 -12.76 16.81
CA GLU A 213 -2.01 -13.27 15.88
C GLU A 213 -2.41 -12.98 14.44
N TYR A 214 -1.45 -12.56 13.64
CA TYR A 214 -1.59 -12.33 12.21
C TYR A 214 -0.32 -12.78 11.49
N ASN A 215 -0.45 -13.69 10.53
CA ASN A 215 0.66 -14.26 9.75
C ASN A 215 1.85 -14.71 10.62
N GLY A 216 1.57 -15.41 11.74
CA GLY A 216 2.59 -15.93 12.65
C GLY A 216 3.23 -14.88 13.58
N VAL A 217 2.78 -13.62 13.54
CA VAL A 217 3.23 -12.55 14.43
C VAL A 217 2.15 -12.25 15.47
N ARG A 218 2.56 -12.16 16.73
CA ARG A 218 1.70 -11.62 17.79
C ARG A 218 1.69 -10.09 17.71
N VAL A 219 0.54 -9.55 17.33
CA VAL A 219 0.29 -8.13 17.06
C VAL A 219 -0.56 -7.51 18.15
N GLY A 220 -0.08 -6.41 18.71
CA GLY A 220 -0.81 -5.53 19.61
C GLY A 220 -1.47 -4.36 18.88
N VAL A 221 -2.66 -3.99 19.34
CA VAL A 221 -3.37 -2.77 18.93
C VAL A 221 -3.78 -2.00 20.19
N ILE A 222 -3.47 -0.71 20.23
CA ILE A 222 -3.89 0.23 21.29
C ILE A 222 -4.91 1.20 20.70
N LYS A 223 -5.97 1.48 21.47
CA LYS A 223 -6.93 2.54 21.14
C LYS A 223 -6.51 3.91 21.66
N THR A 224 -6.82 4.93 20.88
CA THR A 224 -6.76 6.34 21.28
C THR A 224 -8.08 6.99 20.88
N ASN A 225 -8.80 7.59 21.84
CA ASN A 225 -10.09 8.25 21.61
C ASN A 225 -11.14 7.35 20.93
N GLY A 226 -11.16 6.05 21.26
CA GLY A 226 -12.10 5.09 20.71
C GLY A 226 -11.71 4.50 19.36
N GLU A 227 -10.66 5.02 18.71
CA GLU A 227 -10.15 4.55 17.43
C GLU A 227 -8.83 3.80 17.58
N ILE A 228 -8.43 3.04 16.56
CA ILE A 228 -7.09 2.43 16.52
C ILE A 228 -6.03 3.53 16.49
N GLY A 229 -5.16 3.57 17.49
CA GLY A 229 -4.07 4.55 17.60
C GLY A 229 -2.72 3.99 17.17
N THR A 230 -2.36 2.80 17.64
CA THR A 230 -1.06 2.18 17.37
C THR A 230 -1.22 0.68 17.11
N ILE A 231 -0.53 0.18 16.10
CA ILE A 231 -0.39 -1.24 15.75
C ILE A 231 1.10 -1.59 15.88
N PHE A 232 1.43 -2.65 16.60
CA PHE A 232 2.82 -2.98 16.92
C PHE A 232 3.01 -4.47 17.17
N PRO A 233 4.20 -5.05 16.95
CA PRO A 233 4.47 -6.42 17.35
C PRO A 233 4.78 -6.47 18.85
N ASP A 234 4.27 -7.49 19.54
CA ASP A 234 4.55 -7.70 20.96
C ASP A 234 6.06 -7.93 21.17
N ALA A 235 6.68 -7.03 21.93
CA ALA A 235 8.12 -7.07 22.19
C ALA A 235 8.52 -8.18 23.17
N THR A 236 7.58 -8.61 24.01
CA THR A 236 7.82 -9.50 25.15
C THR A 236 7.57 -10.96 24.83
N LYS A 237 6.71 -11.23 23.85
CA LYS A 237 6.30 -12.57 23.46
C LYS A 237 6.00 -12.62 21.97
N GLN A 238 6.47 -13.68 21.32
CA GLN A 238 6.03 -14.10 19.99
C GLN A 238 5.61 -15.58 20.05
N PRO A 239 4.75 -16.04 19.12
CA PRO A 239 4.32 -17.44 19.04
C PRO A 239 5.49 -18.41 18.87
#